data_AF-A0AAV2CJR8-F1
#
_entry.id   AF-A0AAV2CJR8-F1
#
_cell.length_a   1.000
_cell.length_b   1.000
_cell.length_c   1.000
_cell.angle_alpha   90.00
_cell.angle_beta   90.00
_cell.angle_gamma   90.00
#
_symmetry.space_group_name_H-M   'P 1'
#
loop_
_entity.id
_entity.type
_entity.pdbx_description
1 polymer ?
#
loop_
_entity_poly.entity_id
_entity_poly.type
_entity_poly.pdbx_seq_one_letter_code
_entity_poly.pdbx_strand_id
1 'polypeptide(L)'
;MSWRRAGLSIGRNIVYKRRLCTATRRRRVEDEGDWFYSSEWWGTESDGHTILRTGSDHGNGVVSVLAYPSSRPAQTDWPKTENWLQERYAAAHPSHQKKGRLKMLRYQWRTLHFNETTRQSTAKVMAAYHDLKPGSMFLMQQPHCLAVPYLKSMAATGLSALACSDYDLAGVAFGKKKMRVLCIGHGGGSLPLFLASKLQGVQVDIVEIDPVVISTSIQAMGFPAFSLMNRSGQRSTPSPCTIWMLFFGKASTKGSVFTKQMQICSS
;
A
#
# COMPACT_ATOMS: atom_id res chain seq x y z
N MET A 1 -6.50 -53.62 58.01
CA MET A 1 -6.08 -53.89 56.62
C MET A 1 -7.03 -53.13 55.70
N SER A 2 -6.76 -51.88 55.34
CA SER A 2 -5.86 -51.37 54.29
C SER A 2 -6.40 -51.55 52.86
N TRP A 3 -6.21 -50.47 52.06
CA TRP A 3 -6.35 -50.29 50.60
C TRP A 3 -7.73 -49.86 50.08
N ARG A 4 -7.91 -48.83 49.23
CA ARG A 4 -7.07 -47.74 48.69
C ARG A 4 -8.00 -46.64 48.12
N ARG A 5 -7.57 -45.38 48.19
CA ARG A 5 -8.18 -44.21 47.52
C ARG A 5 -7.95 -44.25 46.00
N ALA A 6 -8.91 -43.76 45.23
CA ALA A 6 -8.69 -43.12 43.94
C ALA A 6 -9.22 -41.69 44.03
N GLY A 7 -8.32 -40.71 43.97
CA GLY A 7 -8.59 -39.30 44.18
C GLY A 7 -9.07 -38.61 42.91
N LEU A 8 -10.14 -37.83 43.02
CA LEU A 8 -10.45 -36.72 42.13
C LEU A 8 -10.00 -35.44 42.83
N SER A 9 -8.79 -34.98 42.52
CA SER A 9 -8.29 -33.68 42.96
C SER A 9 -8.93 -32.57 42.11
N ILE A 10 -10.01 -32.00 42.64
CA ILE A 10 -10.48 -30.66 42.29
C ILE A 10 -9.47 -29.67 42.86
N GLY A 11 -9.00 -28.72 42.05
CA GLY A 11 -8.21 -27.58 42.53
C GLY A 11 -6.93 -27.31 41.78
N ARG A 12 -7.02 -27.03 40.47
CA ARG A 12 -6.00 -26.21 39.81
C ARG A 12 -6.55 -24.78 39.74
N ASN A 13 -6.02 -23.92 40.60
CA ASN A 13 -6.04 -22.47 40.43
C ASN A 13 -5.31 -22.14 39.11
N ILE A 14 -6.04 -22.20 38.00
CA ILE A 14 -5.61 -21.59 36.74
C ILE A 14 -5.87 -20.10 36.93
N VAL A 15 -4.83 -19.41 37.39
CA VAL A 15 -4.73 -17.96 37.30
C VAL A 15 -4.80 -17.62 35.82
N TYR A 16 -6.00 -17.35 35.31
CA TYR A 16 -6.21 -16.63 34.06
C TYR A 16 -5.61 -15.24 34.24
N LYS A 17 -4.29 -15.11 34.06
CA LYS A 17 -3.70 -13.85 33.64
C LYS A 17 -4.27 -13.58 32.26
N ARG A 18 -5.45 -12.95 32.21
CA ARG A 18 -5.90 -12.13 31.09
C ARG A 18 -4.83 -11.05 30.92
N ARG A 19 -3.78 -11.39 30.18
CA ARG A 19 -2.79 -10.45 29.68
C ARG A 19 -3.46 -9.72 28.51
N LEU A 20 -4.42 -8.85 28.85
CA LEU A 20 -4.84 -7.79 27.94
C LEU A 20 -3.56 -7.05 27.57
N CYS A 21 -3.24 -7.06 26.28
CA CYS A 21 -1.96 -6.71 25.70
C CYS A 21 -1.41 -5.38 26.24
N THR A 22 -0.48 -5.42 27.19
CA THR A 22 0.37 -4.28 27.57
C THR A 22 1.70 -4.33 26.82
N ALA A 23 1.65 -4.39 25.48
CA ALA A 23 2.85 -4.36 24.64
C ALA A 23 3.23 -2.93 24.19
N THR A 24 2.75 -1.89 24.87
CA THR A 24 3.02 -0.48 24.57
C THR A 24 4.27 0.09 25.25
N ARG A 25 5.17 -0.73 25.80
CA ARG A 25 6.43 -0.24 26.39
C ARG A 25 7.67 -0.79 25.66
N ARG A 26 8.33 0.12 24.91
CA ARG A 26 9.73 0.04 24.43
C ARG A 26 10.08 -0.97 23.34
N ARG A 27 9.21 -1.28 22.38
CA ARG A 27 9.71 -1.79 21.08
C ARG A 27 10.04 -0.59 20.20
N ARG A 28 11.18 -0.64 19.49
CA ARG A 28 11.38 0.25 18.33
C ARG A 28 10.14 0.05 17.46
N VAL A 29 9.39 1.13 17.25
CA VAL A 29 8.24 1.10 16.33
C VAL A 29 8.85 0.95 14.93
N GLU A 30 8.86 -0.28 14.43
CA GLU A 30 9.40 -0.61 13.10
C GLU A 30 8.38 -0.36 11.99
N ASP A 31 7.09 -0.32 12.33
CA ASP A 31 6.02 0.01 11.40
C ASP A 31 6.04 1.52 11.12
N GLU A 32 6.58 1.91 9.97
CA GLU A 32 6.61 3.30 9.52
C GLU A 32 5.20 3.89 9.33
N GLY A 33 4.16 3.05 9.17
CA GLY A 33 2.75 3.46 9.14
C GLY A 33 2.08 3.51 10.51
N ASP A 34 2.81 3.35 11.61
CA ASP A 34 2.25 3.45 12.96
C ASP A 34 1.77 4.88 13.27
N TRP A 35 0.73 4.97 14.11
CA TRP A 35 0.18 6.25 14.54
C TRP A 35 1.19 7.08 15.34
N PHE A 36 2.23 6.45 15.89
CA PHE A 36 3.39 7.15 16.45
C PHE A 36 3.99 8.19 15.48
N TYR A 37 3.97 7.93 14.17
CA TYR A 37 4.45 8.84 13.14
C TYR A 37 3.37 9.77 12.58
N SER A 38 2.17 9.83 13.19
CA SER A 38 1.04 10.61 12.66
C SER A 38 1.33 12.10 12.59
N SER A 39 2.21 12.63 13.44
CA SER A 39 2.61 14.04 13.39
C SER A 39 3.23 14.43 12.04
N GLU A 40 3.82 13.49 11.29
CA GLU A 40 4.43 13.75 9.98
C GLU A 40 3.40 13.99 8.86
N TRP A 41 2.12 13.66 9.05
CA TRP A 41 1.12 13.72 7.97
C TRP A 41 -0.30 14.09 8.41
N TRP A 42 -0.59 14.07 9.72
CA TRP A 42 -1.91 14.35 10.29
C TRP A 42 -1.98 15.70 11.01
N GLY A 43 -0.90 16.12 11.67
CA GLY A 43 -0.94 17.11 12.76
C GLY A 43 -0.51 18.55 12.46
N THR A 44 0.08 18.84 11.30
CA THR A 44 0.49 20.21 10.94
C THR A 44 0.05 20.54 9.51
N GLU A 45 -1.12 21.13 9.34
CA GLU A 45 -1.59 21.58 8.02
C GLU A 45 -0.61 22.58 7.36
N SER A 46 0.15 23.30 8.18
CA SER A 46 1.16 24.28 7.76
C SER A 46 2.37 23.70 7.02
N ASP A 47 2.69 22.42 7.22
CA ASP A 47 3.93 21.82 6.70
C ASP A 47 3.70 21.05 5.39
N GLY A 48 2.44 20.92 4.99
CA GLY A 48 2.03 20.23 3.78
C GLY A 48 2.06 21.16 2.58
N HIS A 49 2.78 20.77 1.53
CA HIS A 49 2.75 21.49 0.27
C HIS A 49 1.81 20.80 -0.72
N THR A 50 0.85 21.55 -1.28
CA THR A 50 -0.01 21.05 -2.36
C THR A 50 0.82 20.80 -3.61
N ILE A 51 0.89 19.54 -4.05
CA ILE A 51 1.64 19.13 -5.24
C ILE A 51 0.75 18.81 -6.44
N LEU A 52 -0.54 18.59 -6.20
CA LEU A 52 -1.55 18.37 -7.22
C LEU A 52 -2.88 18.90 -6.71
N ARG A 53 -3.63 19.58 -7.58
CA ARG A 53 -5.00 20.02 -7.34
C ARG A 53 -5.76 19.94 -8.65
N THR A 54 -6.90 19.27 -8.66
CA THR A 54 -7.68 19.02 -9.87
C THR A 54 -9.17 18.96 -9.53
N GLY A 55 -10.01 19.57 -10.37
CA GLY A 55 -11.46 19.48 -10.23
C GLY A 55 -11.99 18.12 -10.68
N SER A 56 -13.06 17.67 -10.06
CA SER A 56 -13.79 16.44 -10.36
C SER A 56 -15.26 16.72 -10.54
N ASP A 57 -15.80 16.22 -11.65
CA ASP A 57 -17.22 16.28 -11.98
C ASP A 57 -18.02 15.08 -11.45
N HIS A 58 -17.42 14.24 -10.58
CA HIS A 58 -18.00 12.99 -10.06
C HIS A 58 -18.32 13.06 -8.56
N GLY A 59 -18.61 14.26 -8.05
CA GLY A 59 -19.07 14.48 -6.66
C GLY A 59 -17.97 14.67 -5.62
N ASN A 60 -16.70 14.47 -5.97
CA ASN A 60 -15.55 14.73 -5.08
C ASN A 60 -15.10 16.21 -5.07
N GLY A 61 -15.68 17.04 -5.95
CA GLY A 61 -15.41 18.46 -6.10
C GLY A 61 -13.94 18.75 -6.42
N VAL A 62 -13.12 19.11 -5.43
CA VAL A 62 -11.67 19.31 -5.65
C VAL A 62 -10.87 18.14 -5.07
N VAL A 63 -10.12 17.45 -5.92
CA VAL A 63 -9.15 16.43 -5.51
C VAL A 63 -7.78 17.09 -5.38
N SER A 64 -7.18 17.02 -4.19
CA SER A 64 -5.85 17.58 -3.94
C SER A 64 -4.92 16.59 -3.24
N VAL A 65 -3.62 16.73 -3.49
CA VAL A 65 -2.58 15.96 -2.82
C VAL A 65 -1.60 16.90 -2.15
N LEU A 66 -1.44 16.72 -0.85
CA LEU A 66 -0.44 17.42 -0.05
C LEU A 66 0.74 16.48 0.22
N ALA A 67 1.92 17.09 0.31
CA ALA A 67 3.20 16.43 0.49
C ALA A 67 3.82 16.84 1.82
N TYR A 68 4.22 15.85 2.61
CA TYR A 68 4.92 16.06 3.87
C TYR A 68 6.23 15.26 3.88
N PRO A 69 7.28 15.75 4.56
CA PRO A 69 8.51 14.99 4.72
C PRO A 69 8.25 13.72 5.53
N SER A 70 9.03 12.66 5.29
CA SER A 70 9.05 11.48 6.17
C SER A 70 10.42 11.31 6.81
N SER A 71 10.46 10.97 8.10
CA SER A 71 11.70 10.72 8.83
C SER A 71 12.35 9.36 8.53
N ARG A 72 11.60 8.47 7.87
CA ARG A 72 12.02 7.09 7.60
C ARG A 72 11.92 6.72 6.12
N PRO A 73 12.73 5.77 5.64
CA PRO A 73 13.97 5.30 6.25
C PRO A 73 15.01 6.42 6.35
N ALA A 74 15.99 6.26 7.25
CA ALA A 74 17.04 7.25 7.44
C ALA A 74 17.93 7.34 6.18
N GLN A 75 18.55 8.49 5.93
CA GLN A 75 19.35 8.70 4.74
C GLN A 75 20.55 7.73 4.63
N THR A 76 21.07 7.26 5.77
CA THR A 76 22.10 6.21 5.84
C THR A 76 21.66 4.87 5.25
N ASP A 77 20.35 4.61 5.22
CA ASP A 77 19.77 3.37 4.69
C ASP A 77 19.48 3.46 3.18
N TRP A 78 19.50 4.67 2.60
CA TRP A 78 19.16 4.89 1.19
C TRP A 78 20.07 4.15 0.19
N PRO A 79 21.41 4.05 0.39
CA PRO A 79 22.27 3.35 -0.56
C PRO A 79 21.85 1.90 -0.82
N LYS A 80 21.27 1.22 0.18
CA LYS A 80 20.73 -0.14 0.01
C LYS A 80 19.55 -0.14 -0.97
N THR A 81 18.63 0.81 -0.83
CA THR A 81 17.50 0.96 -1.73
C THR A 81 17.94 1.41 -3.13
N GLU A 82 18.90 2.31 -3.24
CA GLU A 82 19.46 2.75 -4.53
C GLU A 82 20.07 1.58 -5.31
N ASN A 83 20.86 0.72 -4.64
CA ASN A 83 21.42 -0.47 -5.27
C ASN A 83 20.32 -1.42 -5.76
N TRP A 84 19.31 -1.68 -4.93
CA TRP A 84 18.16 -2.50 -5.30
C TRP A 84 17.39 -1.93 -6.50
N LEU A 85 17.18 -0.61 -6.55
CA LEU A 85 16.58 0.08 -7.69
C LEU A 85 17.42 -0.06 -8.95
N GLN A 86 18.74 0.09 -8.82
CA GLN A 86 19.67 0.01 -9.93
C GLN A 86 19.68 -1.39 -10.57
N GLU A 87 19.65 -2.44 -9.75
CA GLU A 87 19.57 -3.83 -10.21
C GLU A 87 18.28 -4.07 -11.03
N ARG A 88 17.15 -3.59 -10.52
CA ARG A 88 15.88 -3.70 -11.24
C ARG A 88 15.82 -2.86 -12.51
N TYR A 89 16.46 -1.70 -12.48
CA TYR A 89 16.60 -0.86 -13.68
C TYR A 89 17.38 -1.53 -14.78
N ALA A 90 18.51 -2.15 -14.45
CA ALA A 90 19.30 -2.93 -15.39
C ALA A 90 18.50 -4.14 -15.93
N ALA A 91 17.73 -4.84 -15.07
CA ALA A 91 16.91 -5.96 -15.50
C ALA A 91 15.77 -5.56 -16.44
N ALA A 92 15.17 -4.38 -16.25
CA ALA A 92 14.12 -3.86 -17.11
C ALA A 92 14.65 -3.27 -18.43
N HIS A 93 15.92 -2.84 -18.48
CA HIS A 93 16.56 -2.22 -19.66
C HIS A 93 17.89 -2.90 -20.03
N PRO A 94 17.89 -4.15 -20.53
CA PRO A 94 19.12 -4.89 -20.82
C PRO A 94 20.01 -4.22 -21.88
N SER A 95 19.40 -3.47 -22.80
CA SER A 95 20.04 -2.83 -23.96
C SER A 95 20.60 -1.44 -23.67
N HIS A 96 20.31 -0.84 -22.52
CA HIS A 96 20.96 0.40 -22.11
C HIS A 96 22.31 0.06 -21.46
N GLN A 97 23.42 0.53 -22.06
CA GLN A 97 24.71 0.58 -21.38
C GLN A 97 24.51 1.23 -20.00
N LYS A 98 25.17 0.71 -18.95
CA LYS A 98 25.13 1.15 -17.55
C LYS A 98 25.60 2.61 -17.35
N LYS A 99 25.02 3.56 -18.08
CA LYS A 99 25.29 4.98 -18.01
C LYS A 99 24.26 5.58 -17.06
N GLY A 100 24.74 6.06 -15.93
CA GLY A 100 23.95 6.71 -14.89
C GLY A 100 23.49 5.81 -13.76
N ARG A 101 23.07 6.44 -12.68
CA ARG A 101 22.60 5.84 -11.43
C ARG A 101 21.22 6.38 -11.06
N LEU A 102 20.37 5.48 -10.58
CA LEU A 102 19.17 5.87 -9.85
C LEU A 102 19.57 6.33 -8.45
N LYS A 103 19.17 7.55 -8.11
CA LYS A 103 19.42 8.14 -6.79
C LYS A 103 18.11 8.44 -6.09
N MET A 104 18.11 8.22 -4.78
CA MET A 104 17.02 8.57 -3.90
C MET A 104 16.97 10.09 -3.75
N LEU A 105 15.79 10.67 -3.97
CA LEU A 105 15.54 12.09 -3.70
C LEU A 105 15.05 12.29 -2.27
N ARG A 106 14.04 11.51 -1.87
CA ARG A 106 13.40 11.59 -0.53
C ARG A 106 12.33 10.51 -0.35
N TYR A 107 11.92 10.33 0.90
CA TYR A 107 10.64 9.72 1.27
C TYR A 107 9.68 10.80 1.77
N GLN A 108 8.41 10.69 1.36
CA GLN A 108 7.38 11.65 1.71
C GLN A 108 6.09 10.95 2.07
N TRP A 109 5.32 11.55 2.97
CA TRP A 109 3.91 11.23 3.09
C TRP A 109 3.13 12.04 2.06
N ARG A 110 2.15 11.39 1.44
CA ARG A 110 1.19 12.02 0.55
C ARG A 110 -0.20 11.83 1.14
N THR A 111 -0.94 12.92 1.29
CA THR A 111 -2.33 12.87 1.74
C THR A 111 -3.24 13.31 0.61
N LEU A 112 -4.19 12.46 0.25
CA LEU A 112 -5.23 12.77 -0.73
C LEU A 112 -6.44 13.37 -0.01
N HIS A 113 -6.94 14.49 -0.51
CA HIS A 113 -8.09 15.20 0.04
C HIS A 113 -9.16 15.43 -1.03
N PHE A 114 -10.42 15.41 -0.59
CA PHE A 114 -11.57 15.87 -1.36
C PHE A 114 -12.10 17.17 -0.75
N ASN A 115 -12.53 18.10 -1.60
CA ASN A 115 -13.05 19.40 -1.21
C ASN A 115 -12.16 20.15 -0.21
N GLU A 116 -10.85 19.91 -0.28
CA GLU A 116 -9.79 20.51 0.55
C GLU A 116 -9.83 20.18 2.05
N THR A 117 -10.96 19.67 2.52
CA THR A 117 -11.25 19.43 3.94
C THR A 117 -11.20 17.95 4.29
N THR A 118 -11.62 17.08 3.36
CA THR A 118 -11.83 15.67 3.66
C THR A 118 -10.60 14.87 3.28
N ARG A 119 -9.75 14.55 4.26
CA ARG A 119 -8.60 13.65 4.07
C ARG A 119 -9.08 12.22 3.84
N GLN A 120 -8.93 11.74 2.61
CA GLN A 120 -9.42 10.44 2.16
C GLN A 120 -8.39 9.33 2.32
N SER A 121 -7.12 9.65 2.05
CA SER A 121 -6.06 8.66 2.04
C SER A 121 -4.73 9.25 2.46
N THR A 122 -3.87 8.38 2.99
CA THR A 122 -2.48 8.71 3.27
C THR A 122 -1.62 7.55 2.81
N ALA A 123 -0.56 7.89 2.08
CA ALA A 123 0.39 6.91 1.59
C ALA A 123 1.82 7.44 1.74
N LYS A 124 2.74 6.52 2.03
CA LYS A 124 4.15 6.84 1.97
C LYS A 124 4.67 6.63 0.56
N VAL A 125 5.48 7.55 0.07
CA VAL A 125 6.01 7.55 -1.30
C VAL A 125 7.52 7.73 -1.26
N MET A 126 8.20 6.87 -1.99
CA MET A 126 9.60 6.99 -2.36
C MET A 126 9.69 7.82 -3.65
N ALA A 127 10.54 8.83 -3.66
CA ALA A 127 10.90 9.57 -4.87
C ALA A 127 12.37 9.31 -5.23
N ALA A 128 12.61 8.92 -6.47
CA ALA A 128 13.94 8.70 -7.02
C ALA A 128 14.08 9.38 -8.38
N TYR A 129 15.30 9.62 -8.84
CA TYR A 129 15.58 10.18 -10.16
C TYR A 129 16.77 9.50 -10.80
N HIS A 130 16.86 9.59 -12.13
CA HIS A 130 18.03 9.13 -12.87
C HIS A 130 19.01 10.29 -13.03
N ASP A 131 20.26 10.13 -12.61
CA ASP A 131 21.26 11.22 -12.62
C ASP A 131 21.53 11.83 -14.00
N LEU A 132 21.50 11.03 -15.07
CA LEU A 132 21.61 11.53 -16.46
C LEU A 132 20.33 12.16 -17.01
N LYS A 133 19.21 12.05 -16.30
CA LYS A 133 17.91 12.62 -16.68
C LYS A 133 17.24 13.20 -15.43
N PRO A 134 17.81 14.26 -14.81
CA PRO A 134 17.31 14.79 -13.54
C PRO A 134 15.86 15.30 -13.62
N GLY A 135 15.37 15.65 -14.82
CA GLY A 135 13.95 15.99 -15.04
C GLY A 135 12.99 14.79 -14.99
N SER A 136 13.49 13.56 -14.94
CA SER A 136 12.67 12.35 -14.79
C SER A 136 12.67 11.87 -13.33
N MET A 137 11.52 12.07 -12.67
CA MET A 137 11.26 11.61 -11.32
C MET A 137 10.40 10.34 -11.35
N PHE A 138 10.77 9.38 -10.51
CA PHE A 138 10.05 8.13 -10.31
C PHE A 138 9.45 8.14 -8.91
N LEU A 139 8.14 7.91 -8.84
CA LEU A 139 7.41 7.79 -7.59
C LEU A 139 7.01 6.33 -7.37
N MET A 140 7.19 5.85 -6.15
CA MET A 140 6.76 4.52 -5.73
C MET A 140 6.07 4.60 -4.38
N GLN A 141 4.77 4.29 -4.36
CA GLN A 141 4.05 4.09 -3.12
C GLN A 141 4.65 2.92 -2.34
N GLN A 142 4.88 3.11 -1.04
CA GLN A 142 5.44 2.10 -0.14
C GLN A 142 4.32 1.21 0.38
N PRO A 143 4.19 -0.04 -0.14
CA PRO A 143 2.98 -0.83 0.06
C PRO A 143 2.86 -1.42 1.46
N HIS A 144 3.96 -1.43 2.23
CA HIS A 144 3.98 -1.93 3.59
C HIS A 144 3.46 -0.90 4.62
N CYS A 145 3.23 0.35 4.21
CA CYS A 145 2.79 1.43 5.08
C CYS A 145 1.28 1.66 4.96
N LEU A 146 0.51 1.18 5.94
CA LEU A 146 -0.90 1.54 6.10
C LEU A 146 -1.05 2.63 7.17
N ALA A 147 -0.86 3.90 6.83
CA ALA A 147 -0.88 5.00 7.79
C ALA A 147 -2.25 5.21 8.46
N VAL A 148 -3.33 5.12 7.68
CA VAL A 148 -4.67 5.41 8.21
C VAL A 148 -5.20 4.21 9.03
N PRO A 149 -5.55 4.37 10.32
CA PRO A 149 -5.86 3.25 11.20
C PRO A 149 -6.97 2.33 10.70
N TYR A 150 -8.01 2.88 10.05
CA TYR A 150 -9.12 2.06 9.56
C TYR A 150 -8.67 1.04 8.51
N LEU A 151 -7.63 1.32 7.71
CA LEU A 151 -7.10 0.38 6.71
C LEU A 151 -6.41 -0.80 7.38
N LYS A 152 -5.68 -0.57 8.48
CA LYS A 152 -5.10 -1.65 9.29
C LYS A 152 -6.20 -2.54 9.86
N SER A 153 -7.26 -1.93 10.40
CA SER A 153 -8.43 -2.67 10.91
C SER A 153 -9.13 -3.46 9.82
N MET A 154 -9.35 -2.89 8.63
CA MET A 154 -9.96 -3.59 7.49
C MET A 154 -9.13 -4.80 7.07
N ALA A 155 -7.81 -4.63 6.89
CA ALA A 155 -6.92 -5.72 6.51
C ALA A 155 -6.85 -6.80 7.61
N ALA A 156 -6.67 -6.40 8.88
CA ALA A 156 -6.56 -7.33 10.00
C ALA A 156 -7.85 -8.12 10.20
N THR A 157 -9.00 -7.46 10.25
CA THR A 157 -10.30 -8.11 10.44
C THR A 157 -10.65 -9.02 9.26
N GLY A 158 -10.47 -8.54 8.02
CA GLY A 158 -10.77 -9.32 6.82
C GLY A 158 -9.92 -10.58 6.71
N LEU A 159 -8.60 -10.46 6.90
CA LEU A 159 -7.70 -11.62 6.86
C LEU A 159 -7.92 -12.55 8.06
N SER A 160 -8.20 -12.02 9.25
CA SER A 160 -8.50 -12.88 10.42
C SER A 160 -9.80 -13.65 10.24
N ALA A 161 -10.84 -13.03 9.68
CA ALA A 161 -12.11 -13.70 9.40
C ALA A 161 -11.92 -14.88 8.42
N LEU A 162 -11.13 -14.69 7.35
CA LEU A 162 -10.76 -15.76 6.42
C LEU A 162 -9.95 -16.86 7.10
N ALA A 163 -9.00 -16.50 7.98
CA ALA A 163 -8.23 -17.47 8.74
C ALA A 163 -9.13 -18.33 9.65
N CYS A 164 -10.16 -17.73 10.24
CA CYS A 164 -11.14 -18.42 11.08
C CYS A 164 -12.11 -19.32 10.31
N SER A 165 -12.19 -19.21 8.99
CA SER A 165 -13.03 -20.07 8.14
C SER A 165 -12.24 -21.21 7.47
N ASP A 166 -11.09 -21.59 8.04
CA ASP A 166 -10.14 -22.58 7.49
C ASP A 166 -9.67 -22.27 6.05
N TYR A 167 -9.77 -21.02 5.63
CA TYR A 167 -9.28 -20.60 4.32
C TYR A 167 -7.74 -20.63 4.31
N ASP A 168 -7.15 -21.26 3.30
CA ASP A 168 -5.70 -21.45 3.20
C ASP A 168 -4.98 -20.15 2.77
N LEU A 169 -4.91 -19.20 3.70
CA LEU A 169 -4.24 -17.93 3.53
C LEU A 169 -2.73 -18.10 3.36
N ALA A 170 -2.12 -19.12 3.95
CA ALA A 170 -0.71 -19.42 3.75
C ALA A 170 -0.44 -19.79 2.28
N GLY A 171 -1.29 -20.63 1.69
CA GLY A 171 -1.28 -20.96 0.28
C GLY A 171 -1.41 -19.72 -0.61
N VAL A 172 -2.27 -18.76 -0.25
CA VAL A 172 -2.40 -17.49 -0.97
C VAL A 172 -1.17 -16.60 -0.78
N ALA A 173 -0.63 -16.50 0.44
CA ALA A 173 0.53 -15.66 0.75
C ALA A 173 1.76 -16.07 -0.09
N PHE A 174 1.96 -17.37 -0.29
CA PHE A 174 3.05 -17.94 -1.10
C PHE A 174 2.66 -18.22 -2.57
N GLY A 175 1.50 -17.73 -3.03
CA GLY A 175 1.08 -17.86 -4.44
C GLY A 175 0.73 -19.29 -4.89
N LYS A 176 0.58 -20.24 -3.95
CA LYS A 176 0.14 -21.61 -4.22
C LYS A 176 -1.36 -21.69 -4.48
N LYS A 177 -2.13 -20.74 -3.96
CA LYS A 177 -3.58 -20.59 -4.20
C LYS A 177 -3.90 -19.19 -4.69
N LYS A 178 -4.99 -19.09 -5.46
CA LYS A 178 -5.50 -17.81 -5.95
C LYS A 178 -6.60 -17.28 -5.04
N MET A 179 -6.57 -15.99 -4.77
CA MET A 179 -7.63 -15.25 -4.08
C MET A 179 -8.04 -14.06 -4.93
N ARG A 180 -9.34 -13.77 -5.03
CA ARG A 180 -9.85 -12.56 -5.69
C ARG A 180 -10.41 -11.62 -4.65
N VAL A 181 -9.99 -10.36 -4.70
CA VAL A 181 -10.44 -9.31 -3.80
C VAL A 181 -11.04 -8.19 -4.65
N LEU A 182 -12.25 -7.76 -4.30
CA LEU A 182 -12.87 -6.57 -4.85
C LEU A 182 -12.68 -5.41 -3.86
N CYS A 183 -11.97 -4.36 -4.27
CA CYS A 183 -11.83 -3.12 -3.52
C CYS A 183 -12.73 -2.05 -4.15
N ILE A 184 -13.79 -1.64 -3.43
CA ILE A 184 -14.66 -0.53 -3.85
C ILE A 184 -14.19 0.73 -3.13
N GLY A 185 -13.84 1.76 -3.91
CA GLY A 185 -13.16 2.96 -3.44
C GLY A 185 -11.64 2.78 -3.53
N HIS A 186 -11.01 3.49 -4.46
CA HIS A 186 -9.56 3.44 -4.65
C HIS A 186 -8.84 4.36 -3.66
N GLY A 187 -9.35 5.58 -3.52
CA GLY A 187 -8.69 6.63 -2.75
C GLY A 187 -7.24 6.82 -3.21
N GLY A 188 -6.28 6.69 -2.29
CA GLY A 188 -4.85 6.72 -2.62
C GLY A 188 -4.25 5.38 -3.03
N GLY A 189 -5.01 4.29 -2.98
CA GLY A 189 -4.57 2.94 -3.39
C GLY A 189 -3.80 2.14 -2.31
N SER A 190 -3.65 2.64 -1.09
CA SER A 190 -2.83 2.00 -0.05
C SER A 190 -3.28 0.57 0.31
N LEU A 191 -4.59 0.32 0.46
CA LEU A 191 -5.12 -1.01 0.79
C LEU A 191 -4.97 -2.03 -0.35
N PRO A 192 -5.45 -1.77 -1.58
CA PRO A 192 -5.29 -2.73 -2.66
C PRO A 192 -3.80 -3.02 -2.95
N LEU A 193 -2.93 -2.00 -2.85
CA LEU A 193 -1.50 -2.20 -3.01
C LEU A 193 -0.89 -3.02 -1.86
N PHE A 194 -1.29 -2.77 -0.61
CA PHE A 194 -0.85 -3.56 0.54
C PHE A 194 -1.19 -5.04 0.35
N LEU A 195 -2.44 -5.35 0.02
CA LEU A 195 -2.89 -6.73 -0.20
C LEU A 195 -2.09 -7.40 -1.33
N ALA A 196 -1.96 -6.74 -2.47
CA ALA A 196 -1.18 -7.24 -3.60
C ALA A 196 0.31 -7.47 -3.26
N SER A 197 0.88 -6.64 -2.38
CA SER A 197 2.29 -6.77 -1.98
C SER A 197 2.54 -7.88 -0.95
N LYS A 198 1.55 -8.19 -0.11
CA LYS A 198 1.69 -9.16 0.99
C LYS A 198 1.22 -10.56 0.61
N LEU A 199 0.34 -10.68 -0.39
CA LEU A 199 -0.30 -11.93 -0.77
C LEU A 199 -0.01 -12.25 -2.23
N GLN A 200 0.99 -13.10 -2.51
CA GLN A 200 1.45 -13.34 -3.90
C GLN A 200 0.37 -13.95 -4.81
N GLY A 201 -0.58 -14.69 -4.24
CA GLY A 201 -1.69 -15.32 -4.95
C GLY A 201 -2.93 -14.45 -5.09
N VAL A 202 -2.89 -13.19 -4.65
CA VAL A 202 -4.07 -12.32 -4.74
C VAL A 202 -4.16 -11.63 -6.10
N GLN A 203 -5.39 -11.58 -6.62
CA GLN A 203 -5.80 -10.70 -7.69
C GLN A 203 -6.74 -9.66 -7.07
N VAL A 204 -6.35 -8.39 -7.13
CA VAL A 204 -7.18 -7.30 -6.62
C VAL A 204 -7.85 -6.61 -7.79
N ASP A 205 -9.17 -6.55 -7.76
CA ASP A 205 -10.00 -5.76 -8.67
C ASP A 205 -10.42 -4.48 -7.94
N ILE A 206 -10.00 -3.32 -8.42
CA ILE A 206 -10.34 -2.02 -7.82
C ILE A 206 -11.48 -1.36 -8.61
N VAL A 207 -12.46 -0.80 -7.93
CA VAL A 207 -13.55 0.00 -8.51
C VAL A 207 -13.48 1.40 -7.93
N GLU A 208 -13.39 2.40 -8.81
CA GLU A 208 -13.40 3.81 -8.45
C GLU A 208 -14.35 4.54 -9.40
N ILE A 209 -15.21 5.38 -8.83
CA ILE A 209 -16.22 6.12 -9.59
C ILE A 209 -15.58 7.34 -10.27
N ASP A 210 -14.57 7.93 -9.63
CA ASP A 210 -13.96 9.17 -10.10
C ASP A 210 -12.59 8.90 -10.77
N PRO A 211 -12.47 9.06 -12.10
CA PRO A 211 -11.20 8.87 -12.79
C PRO A 211 -10.11 9.85 -12.36
N VAL A 212 -10.47 11.02 -11.79
CA VAL A 212 -9.51 11.99 -11.24
C VAL A 212 -8.80 11.41 -10.02
N VAL A 213 -9.50 10.62 -9.20
CA VAL A 213 -8.90 9.93 -8.04
C VAL A 213 -7.86 8.92 -8.50
N ILE A 214 -8.18 8.14 -9.55
CA ILE A 214 -7.24 7.20 -10.15
C ILE A 214 -6.00 7.92 -10.70
N SER A 215 -6.18 8.92 -11.57
CA SER A 215 -5.05 9.62 -12.19
C SER A 215 -4.18 10.32 -11.14
N THR A 216 -4.80 10.94 -10.14
CA THR A 216 -4.11 11.56 -9.00
C THR A 216 -3.28 10.56 -8.21
N SER A 217 -3.84 9.37 -7.93
CA SER A 217 -3.11 8.34 -7.20
C SER A 217 -1.85 7.89 -7.93
N ILE A 218 -1.91 7.79 -9.27
CA ILE A 218 -0.79 7.35 -10.10
C ILE A 218 0.26 8.48 -10.17
N GLN A 219 -0.19 9.70 -10.45
CA GLN A 219 0.70 10.83 -10.72
C GLN A 219 1.35 11.40 -9.45
N ALA A 220 0.63 11.46 -8.34
CA ALA A 220 1.07 12.15 -7.13
C ALA A 220 1.28 11.23 -5.92
N MET A 221 0.57 10.09 -5.85
CA MET A 221 0.68 9.14 -4.73
C MET A 221 1.60 7.96 -5.04
N GLY A 222 2.18 7.89 -6.25
CA GLY A 222 3.07 6.81 -6.67
C GLY A 222 2.39 5.45 -6.79
N PHE A 223 1.06 5.42 -6.91
CA PHE A 223 0.32 4.20 -7.19
C PHE A 223 0.73 3.68 -8.58
N PRO A 224 0.95 2.38 -8.74
CA PRO A 224 1.54 1.91 -9.98
C PRO A 224 0.46 1.90 -11.09
N ALA A 225 0.85 2.25 -12.33
CA ALA A 225 -0.07 2.36 -13.48
C ALA A 225 -0.58 0.98 -13.95
N PHE A 226 -1.90 0.80 -14.03
CA PHE A 226 -2.54 -0.50 -14.29
C PHE A 226 -3.38 -0.51 -15.58
N SER A 227 -3.88 -1.68 -15.97
CA SER A 227 -4.82 -1.82 -17.08
C SER A 227 -6.19 -1.28 -16.68
N LEU A 228 -6.64 -0.25 -17.39
CA LEU A 228 -7.97 0.32 -17.24
C LEU A 228 -8.96 -0.49 -18.09
N MET A 229 -10.12 -0.81 -17.52
CA MET A 229 -11.23 -1.38 -18.28
C MET A 229 -12.22 -0.26 -18.56
N ASN A 230 -12.53 -0.02 -19.83
CA ASN A 230 -13.52 0.99 -20.22
C ASN A 230 -14.96 0.45 -19.99
N ARG A 231 -15.96 1.33 -20.17
CA ARG A 231 -17.38 0.98 -19.97
C ARG A 231 -17.87 -0.19 -20.85
N SER A 232 -17.24 -0.42 -22.02
CA SER A 232 -17.59 -1.55 -22.90
C SER A 232 -16.89 -2.85 -22.52
N GLY A 233 -16.16 -2.89 -21.40
CA GLY A 233 -15.43 -4.07 -20.93
C GLY A 233 -14.12 -4.32 -21.69
N GLN A 234 -13.76 -3.44 -22.63
CA GLN A 234 -12.48 -3.51 -23.34
C GLN A 234 -11.36 -2.97 -22.45
N ARG A 235 -10.23 -3.67 -22.46
CA ARG A 235 -9.05 -3.29 -21.68
C ARG A 235 -8.21 -2.32 -22.50
N SER A 236 -7.95 -1.13 -21.95
CA SER A 236 -6.82 -0.30 -22.36
C SER A 236 -5.67 -0.58 -21.39
N THR A 237 -4.61 -1.17 -21.92
CA THR A 237 -3.33 -1.22 -21.22
C THR A 237 -2.57 0.03 -21.61
N PRO A 238 -2.31 0.99 -20.70
CA PRO A 238 -1.15 1.85 -20.90
C PRO A 238 0.05 0.92 -21.09
N SER A 239 0.93 1.20 -22.05
CA SER A 239 2.22 0.49 -22.11
C SER A 239 2.81 0.47 -20.70
N PRO A 240 3.25 -0.68 -20.16
CA PRO A 240 3.72 -0.76 -18.78
C PRO A 240 4.77 0.32 -18.60
N CYS A 241 4.43 1.34 -17.80
CA CYS A 241 5.32 2.45 -17.58
C CYS A 241 6.64 1.87 -17.04
N THR A 242 7.77 2.42 -17.46
CA THR A 242 9.11 2.08 -16.96
C THR A 242 9.07 1.88 -15.43
N ILE A 243 8.37 2.75 -14.71
CA ILE A 243 8.07 2.67 -13.26
C ILE A 243 7.51 1.30 -12.84
N TRP A 244 6.48 0.77 -13.49
CA TRP A 244 5.89 -0.52 -13.12
C TRP A 244 6.90 -1.66 -13.23
N MET A 245 7.62 -1.73 -14.34
CA MET A 245 8.64 -2.77 -14.56
C MET A 245 9.80 -2.65 -13.55
N LEU A 246 10.18 -1.43 -13.20
CA LEU A 246 11.21 -1.15 -12.20
C LEU A 246 10.79 -1.58 -10.79
N PHE A 247 9.57 -1.25 -10.37
CA PHE A 247 9.18 -1.40 -8.96
C PHE A 247 8.42 -2.69 -8.66
N PHE A 248 7.82 -3.33 -9.66
CA PHE A 248 7.00 -4.54 -9.49
C PHE A 248 7.42 -5.71 -10.39
N GLY A 249 8.41 -5.51 -11.28
CA GLY A 249 8.95 -6.52 -12.18
C GLY A 249 8.15 -6.68 -13.48
N LYS A 250 8.66 -7.53 -14.40
CA LYS A 250 7.82 -8.06 -15.49
C LYS A 250 6.69 -8.83 -14.83
N ALA A 251 5.44 -8.49 -15.12
CA ALA A 251 4.31 -9.29 -14.70
C ALA A 251 4.56 -10.74 -15.14
N SER A 252 4.96 -11.60 -14.20
CA SER A 252 4.57 -13.00 -14.30
C SER A 252 3.05 -12.92 -14.33
N THR A 253 2.42 -13.61 -15.28
CA THR A 253 0.98 -13.73 -15.51
C THR A 253 0.18 -14.28 -14.33
N LYS A 254 0.69 -14.18 -13.09
CA LYS A 254 0.24 -14.86 -11.89
C LYS A 254 -0.16 -13.95 -10.73
N GLY A 255 0.05 -12.63 -10.81
CA GLY A 255 -0.47 -11.68 -9.83
C GLY A 255 -0.56 -10.29 -10.42
N SER A 256 -1.76 -9.87 -10.81
CA SER A 256 -1.99 -8.52 -11.33
C SER A 256 -2.99 -7.80 -10.45
N VAL A 257 -2.68 -6.54 -10.13
CA VAL A 257 -3.69 -5.57 -9.70
C VAL A 257 -4.44 -5.18 -10.95
N PHE A 258 -5.71 -5.54 -11.01
CA PHE A 258 -6.62 -5.14 -12.07
C PHE A 258 -7.57 -4.08 -11.50
N THR A 259 -8.01 -3.16 -12.33
CA THR A 259 -9.01 -2.18 -11.93
C THR A 259 -10.17 -2.32 -12.89
N LYS A 260 -11.36 -2.52 -12.34
CA LYS A 260 -12.61 -2.58 -13.09
C LYS A 260 -13.37 -1.28 -12.81
N GLN A 261 -13.44 -0.40 -13.81
CA GLN A 261 -14.29 0.78 -13.71
C GLN A 261 -15.74 0.32 -13.97
N MET A 262 -16.62 0.48 -12.99
CA MET A 262 -18.06 0.31 -13.18
C MET A 262 -18.72 1.64 -12.83
N GLN A 263 -19.09 2.39 -13.87
CA GLN A 263 -19.80 3.65 -13.71
C GLN A 263 -21.28 3.35 -13.52
N ILE A 264 -21.77 3.52 -12.29
CA ILE A 264 -23.21 3.52 -12.00
C ILE A 264 -23.65 4.97 -12.24
N CYS A 265 -24.35 5.23 -13.35
CA CYS A 265 -25.04 6.49 -13.52
C CYS A 265 -26.28 6.48 -12.64
N SER A 266 -26.36 7.41 -11.69
CA SER A 266 -27.65 7.90 -11.20
C SER A 266 -28.33 8.63 -12.35
N SER A 267 -29.56 8.23 -12.64
CA SER A 267 -30.43 8.85 -13.66
C SER A 267 -30.78 10.29 -13.28
#